data_AF-A0A1F5KRX7-F1
#
_entry.id   AF-A0A1F5KRX7-F1
#
_cell.length_a   1.000
_cell.length_b   1.000
_cell.length_c   1.000
_cell.angle_alpha   90.00
_cell.angle_beta   90.00
_cell.angle_gamma   90.00
#
_symmetry.space_group_name_H-M   'P 1'
#
loop_
_entity.id
_entity.type
_entity.pdbx_description
1 polymer ?
#
loop_
_entity_poly.entity_id
_entity_poly.type
_entity_poly.pdbx_seq_one_letter_code
_entity_poly.pdbx_strand_id
1 'polypeptide(L)'
;MPFFYNYKALIDFSLTRYLNQFDLMYLFGYGLDLTNQGPLGMGPLYLFQLPLLLLGIYYLLNLNNLSARKKFMMAWIIIGMIPSGLTFEEHSPHRSIMVFTMLNIITAVGLYFLLNALKRKMYKFTFVFFSILITVIAANFVYFIHIYTVNYPFEKSESMHYPFEQVTRYAWSQYQNYDQIIFDPLFGDIAPVIGTAAHYYLAYYGNYPPSKFQKEYRRGEKIREVIFDKFSIRKVDWRQDHGLKNTLIIASSWSLPIDSIDKNKIKKVFNYYNGRPAFYAVGL
;
A
#
# COMPACT_ATOMS: atom_id res chain seq x y z
N MET A 1 12.10 18.75 -31.17
CA MET A 1 10.84 19.20 -30.52
C MET A 1 10.14 18.18 -29.61
N PRO A 2 10.27 16.84 -29.72
CA PRO A 2 9.60 15.90 -28.78
C PRO A 2 10.18 15.91 -27.36
N PHE A 3 11.47 16.26 -27.21
CA PHE A 3 12.18 16.20 -25.93
C PHE A 3 11.72 17.26 -24.91
N PHE A 4 11.39 18.48 -25.33
CA PHE A 4 11.01 19.57 -24.41
C PHE A 4 9.60 19.39 -23.83
N TYR A 5 8.66 18.81 -24.58
CA TYR A 5 7.31 18.51 -24.09
C TYR A 5 7.34 17.46 -22.97
N ASN A 6 8.27 16.50 -23.03
CA ASN A 6 8.42 15.48 -21.99
C ASN A 6 8.92 16.06 -20.66
N TYR A 7 9.87 17.01 -20.68
CA TYR A 7 10.35 17.65 -19.45
C TYR A 7 9.31 18.55 -18.81
N LYS A 8 8.57 19.33 -19.62
CA LYS A 8 7.48 20.17 -19.11
C LYS A 8 6.41 19.30 -18.46
N ALA A 9 5.95 18.24 -19.14
CA ALA A 9 4.98 17.32 -18.58
C ALA A 9 5.49 16.69 -17.27
N LEU A 10 6.74 16.23 -17.23
CA LEU A 10 7.33 15.62 -16.04
C LEU A 10 7.40 16.61 -14.86
N ILE A 11 7.80 17.86 -15.11
CA ILE A 11 7.84 18.92 -14.11
C ILE A 11 6.43 19.24 -13.64
N ASP A 12 5.47 19.41 -14.55
CA ASP A 12 4.08 19.74 -14.23
C ASP A 12 3.43 18.63 -13.39
N PHE A 13 3.61 17.36 -13.76
CA PHE A 13 3.13 16.22 -12.98
C PHE A 13 3.80 16.13 -11.61
N SER A 14 5.12 16.31 -11.54
CA SER A 14 5.85 16.22 -10.28
C SER A 14 5.49 17.37 -9.33
N LEU A 15 5.34 18.58 -9.86
CA LEU A 15 4.93 19.75 -9.09
C LEU A 15 3.49 19.60 -8.58
N THR A 16 2.59 19.13 -9.44
CA THR A 16 1.19 18.87 -9.06
C THR A 16 1.13 17.82 -7.94
N ARG A 17 1.81 16.68 -8.11
CA ARG A 17 1.89 15.63 -7.08
C ARG A 17 2.52 16.14 -5.79
N TYR A 18 3.56 16.96 -5.87
CA TYR A 18 4.19 17.58 -4.71
C TYR A 18 3.23 18.49 -3.95
N LEU A 19 2.52 19.38 -4.65
CA LEU A 19 1.54 20.28 -4.04
C LEU A 19 0.36 19.51 -3.43
N ASN A 20 -0.10 18.45 -4.08
CA ASN A 20 -1.17 17.58 -3.56
C ASN A 20 -0.78 16.88 -2.25
N GLN A 21 0.52 16.75 -1.92
CA GLN A 21 0.91 16.21 -0.61
C GLN A 21 0.51 17.11 0.57
N PHE A 22 0.20 18.38 0.32
CA PHE A 22 -0.24 19.35 1.33
C PHE A 22 -1.76 19.51 1.37
N ASP A 23 -2.50 18.76 0.56
CA ASP A 23 -3.96 18.78 0.58
C ASP A 23 -4.49 18.33 1.94
N LEU A 24 -5.45 19.07 2.50
CA LEU A 24 -5.99 18.79 3.83
C LEU A 24 -6.86 17.51 3.86
N MET A 25 -7.54 17.20 2.76
CA MET A 25 -8.30 15.95 2.64
C MET A 25 -7.37 14.76 2.50
N TYR A 26 -6.22 14.91 1.83
CA TYR A 26 -5.15 13.92 1.87
C TYR A 26 -4.64 13.73 3.30
N LEU A 27 -4.18 14.80 3.96
CA LEU A 27 -3.50 14.73 5.26
C LEU A 27 -4.40 14.28 6.42
N PHE A 28 -5.65 14.75 6.47
CA PHE A 28 -6.55 14.56 7.62
C PHE A 28 -7.87 13.87 7.28
N GLY A 29 -8.19 13.74 5.99
CA GLY A 29 -9.44 13.16 5.49
C GLY A 29 -9.26 11.70 5.11
N TYR A 30 -9.16 11.41 3.82
CA TYR A 30 -9.19 10.05 3.25
C TYR A 30 -7.99 9.73 2.37
N GLY A 31 -6.86 10.39 2.59
CA GLY A 31 -5.68 10.28 1.74
C GLY A 31 -4.93 8.95 1.73
N LEU A 32 -5.21 8.02 2.65
CA LEU A 32 -4.59 6.70 2.66
C LEU A 32 -5.30 5.66 1.75
N ASP A 33 -6.44 6.01 1.16
CA ASP A 33 -7.22 5.12 0.27
C ASP A 33 -7.47 3.72 0.89
N LEU A 34 -7.75 3.67 2.20
CA LEU A 34 -8.00 2.41 2.92
C LEU A 34 -9.38 1.80 2.62
N THR A 35 -10.25 2.55 1.96
CA THR A 35 -11.63 2.15 1.64
C THR A 35 -11.99 2.68 0.26
N ASN A 36 -12.86 1.99 -0.47
CA ASN A 36 -13.42 2.47 -1.74
C ASN A 36 -14.41 3.63 -1.52
N GLN A 37 -14.89 3.84 -0.30
CA GLN A 37 -15.77 4.93 0.08
C GLN A 37 -14.95 6.09 0.66
N GLY A 38 -14.48 7.00 -0.21
CA GLY A 38 -13.63 8.14 0.17
C GLY A 38 -13.97 8.77 1.53
N PRO A 39 -15.20 9.24 1.80
CA PRO A 39 -15.55 9.89 3.07
C PRO A 39 -15.37 9.06 4.34
N LEU A 40 -15.33 7.73 4.24
CA LEU A 40 -15.09 6.81 5.36
C LEU A 40 -13.60 6.46 5.53
N GLY A 41 -12.72 6.98 4.68
CA GLY A 41 -11.29 6.73 4.75
C GLY A 41 -10.60 7.43 5.93
N MET A 42 -9.27 7.37 5.93
CA MET A 42 -8.42 8.09 6.87
C MET A 42 -7.19 8.67 6.15
N GLY A 43 -6.68 9.80 6.63
CA GLY A 43 -5.41 10.39 6.19
C GLY A 43 -4.22 9.88 7.02
N PRO A 44 -2.99 10.24 6.66
CA PRO A 44 -1.80 9.91 7.44
C PRO A 44 -1.77 10.59 8.82
N LEU A 45 -2.59 11.62 9.05
CA LEU A 45 -2.78 12.28 10.34
C LEU A 45 -4.26 12.22 10.75
N TYR A 46 -4.51 12.16 12.06
CA TYR A 46 -5.87 12.17 12.58
C TYR A 46 -6.47 13.57 12.53
N LEU A 47 -7.77 13.68 12.24
CA LEU A 47 -8.46 14.97 12.12
C LEU A 47 -8.36 15.83 13.40
N PHE A 48 -8.38 15.21 14.60
CA PHE A 48 -8.22 15.95 15.86
C PHE A 48 -6.86 16.66 15.99
N GLN A 49 -5.84 16.22 15.23
CA GLN A 49 -4.53 16.84 15.23
C GLN A 49 -4.54 18.19 14.52
N LEU A 50 -5.47 18.43 13.58
CA LEU A 50 -5.52 19.69 12.83
C LEU A 50 -5.61 20.94 13.73
N PRO A 51 -6.55 21.07 14.67
CA PRO A 51 -6.59 22.23 15.56
C PRO A 51 -5.34 22.35 16.45
N LEU A 52 -4.80 21.22 16.93
CA LEU A 52 -3.58 21.21 17.73
C LEU A 52 -2.35 21.62 16.91
N LEU A 53 -2.26 21.18 15.65
CA LEU A 53 -1.22 21.55 14.71
C LEU A 53 -1.24 23.06 14.45
N LEU A 54 -2.42 23.63 14.19
CA LEU A 54 -2.58 25.08 13.99
C LEU A 54 -2.17 25.88 15.24
N LEU A 55 -2.55 25.41 16.44
CA LEU A 55 -2.09 26.01 17.71
C LEU A 55 -0.57 25.91 17.88
N GLY A 56 0.03 24.80 17.47
CA GLY A 56 1.48 24.60 17.49
C GLY A 56 2.21 25.55 16.56
N ILE A 57 1.71 25.73 15.34
CA ILE A 57 2.22 26.71 14.38
C ILE A 57 2.11 28.11 14.96
N TYR A 58 0.93 28.50 15.47
CA TYR A 58 0.71 29.81 16.09
C TYR A 58 1.69 30.07 17.24
N TYR A 59 1.82 29.11 18.16
CA TYR A 59 2.73 29.24 19.29
C TYR A 59 4.19 29.38 18.84
N LEU A 60 4.63 28.56 17.89
CA LEU A 60 5.99 28.64 17.35
C LEU A 60 6.24 29.98 16.66
N LEU A 61 5.29 30.51 15.89
CA LEU A 61 5.46 31.80 15.21
C LEU A 61 5.68 32.95 16.20
N ASN A 62 5.00 32.93 17.35
CA ASN A 62 5.13 33.96 18.40
C ASN A 62 6.43 33.88 19.24
N LEU A 63 7.22 32.79 19.12
CA LEU A 63 8.47 32.64 19.87
C LEU A 63 9.67 33.25 19.15
N ASN A 64 10.12 34.43 19.57
CA ASN A 64 11.20 35.16 18.88
C ASN A 64 12.57 34.45 18.93
N ASN A 65 12.82 33.61 19.94
CA ASN A 65 14.10 32.96 20.21
C ASN A 65 14.35 31.66 19.42
N LEU A 66 13.42 31.22 18.55
CA LEU A 66 13.52 29.92 17.85
C LEU A 66 13.72 30.02 16.33
N SER A 67 14.17 31.17 15.80
CA SER A 67 14.25 31.41 14.34
C SER A 67 14.91 30.28 13.53
N ALA A 68 16.08 29.77 13.97
CA ALA A 68 16.77 28.67 13.30
C ALA A 68 15.95 27.36 13.31
N ARG A 69 15.30 27.05 14.43
CA ARG A 69 14.49 25.82 14.58
C ARG A 69 13.23 25.89 13.73
N LYS A 70 12.56 27.04 13.68
CA LYS A 70 11.40 27.27 12.79
C LYS A 70 11.78 27.05 11.32
N LYS A 71 12.91 27.63 10.88
CA LYS A 71 13.43 27.45 9.52
C LYS A 71 13.73 25.99 9.22
N PHE A 72 14.36 25.28 10.16
CA PHE A 72 14.62 23.85 10.02
C PHE A 72 13.33 23.03 9.90
N MET A 73 12.34 23.25 10.76
CA MET A 73 11.06 22.54 10.70
C MET A 73 10.33 22.80 9.38
N MET A 74 10.32 24.05 8.92
CA MET A 74 9.72 24.41 7.62
C MET A 74 10.47 23.76 6.45
N ALA A 75 11.80 23.83 6.46
CA ALA A 75 12.63 23.18 5.44
C ALA A 75 12.41 21.66 5.43
N TRP A 76 12.30 21.03 6.59
CA TRP A 76 12.03 19.60 6.72
C TRP A 76 10.67 19.22 6.12
N ILE A 77 9.62 20.01 6.37
CA ILE A 77 8.28 19.77 5.81
C ILE A 77 8.28 19.94 4.29
N ILE A 78 8.87 21.02 3.78
CA ILE A 78 8.93 21.33 2.34
C ILE A 78 9.79 20.29 1.61
N ILE A 79 11.01 20.07 2.07
CA ILE A 79 11.95 19.15 1.42
C ILE A 79 11.49 17.69 1.58
N GLY A 80 10.93 17.33 2.74
CA GLY A 80 10.53 15.96 3.04
C GLY A 80 9.37 15.43 2.21
N MET A 81 8.57 16.30 1.56
CA MET A 81 7.52 15.88 0.61
C MET A 81 8.05 15.68 -0.82
N ILE A 82 9.26 16.15 -1.15
CA ILE A 82 9.86 16.01 -2.49
C ILE A 82 9.91 14.54 -2.95
N PRO A 83 10.37 13.57 -2.12
CA PRO A 83 10.42 12.18 -2.53
C PRO A 83 9.06 11.61 -2.97
N SER A 84 7.95 12.04 -2.36
CA SER A 84 6.61 11.61 -2.80
C SER A 84 6.17 12.29 -4.10
N GLY A 85 6.45 13.59 -4.25
CA GLY A 85 6.10 14.35 -5.46
C GLY A 85 6.78 13.85 -6.74
N LEU A 86 7.98 13.26 -6.62
CA LEU A 86 8.74 12.71 -7.76
C LEU A 86 8.30 11.31 -8.21
N THR A 87 7.29 10.74 -7.58
CA THR A 87 6.87 9.35 -7.85
C THR A 87 5.77 9.29 -8.91
N PHE A 88 5.45 8.08 -9.39
CA PHE A 88 4.33 7.87 -10.28
C PHE A 88 2.98 7.75 -9.53
N GLU A 89 3.03 7.45 -8.24
CA GLU A 89 1.86 7.40 -7.36
C GLU A 89 1.33 8.83 -7.15
N GLU A 90 0.02 8.98 -6.99
CA GLU A 90 -0.59 10.27 -6.65
C GLU A 90 -0.14 10.73 -5.24
N HIS A 91 -0.12 9.77 -4.30
CA HIS A 91 0.39 9.95 -2.95
C HIS A 91 1.27 8.77 -2.57
N SER A 92 2.45 9.05 -2.00
CA SER A 92 3.36 8.05 -1.45
C SER A 92 3.62 8.34 0.04
N PRO A 93 2.67 8.02 0.94
CA PRO A 93 2.81 8.33 2.38
C PRO A 93 4.08 7.71 2.99
N HIS A 94 4.49 6.53 2.49
CA HIS A 94 5.71 5.85 2.92
C HIS A 94 7.01 6.62 2.55
N ARG A 95 6.98 7.47 1.52
CA ARG A 95 8.11 8.35 1.13
C ARG A 95 8.07 9.72 1.82
N SER A 96 6.95 10.05 2.47
CA SER A 96 6.72 11.30 3.22
C SER A 96 6.71 11.12 4.73
N ILE A 97 7.01 9.92 5.24
CA ILE A 97 6.90 9.59 6.68
C ILE A 97 7.66 10.57 7.58
N MET A 98 8.79 11.09 7.13
CA MET A 98 9.58 12.09 7.87
C MET A 98 8.82 13.40 8.11
N VAL A 99 7.92 13.78 7.20
CA VAL A 99 7.10 14.99 7.32
C VAL A 99 6.00 14.75 8.34
N PHE A 100 5.37 13.58 8.34
CA PHE A 100 4.37 13.23 9.34
C PHE A 100 4.97 13.24 10.75
N THR A 101 6.21 12.80 10.92
CA THR A 101 6.94 12.95 12.20
C THR A 101 7.06 14.41 12.63
N MET A 102 7.44 15.31 11.71
CA MET A 102 7.55 16.74 12.03
C MET A 102 6.19 17.37 12.37
N LEU A 103 5.12 17.01 11.65
CA LEU A 103 3.76 17.48 11.93
C LEU A 103 3.26 16.98 13.29
N ASN A 104 3.61 15.75 13.69
CA ASN A 104 3.32 15.23 15.04
C ASN A 104 4.05 16.03 16.13
N ILE A 105 5.31 16.41 15.90
CA ILE A 105 6.06 17.28 16.84
C ILE A 105 5.35 18.63 17.00
N ILE A 106 4.95 19.28 15.91
CA ILE A 106 4.24 20.57 15.96
C ILE A 106 2.88 20.42 16.66
N THR A 107 2.17 19.32 16.40
CA THR A 107 0.91 18.98 17.10
C THR A 107 1.13 18.89 18.61
N ALA A 108 2.20 18.23 19.05
CA ALA A 108 2.55 18.14 20.48
C ALA A 108 2.89 19.50 21.10
N VAL A 109 3.58 20.38 20.34
CA VAL A 109 3.83 21.76 20.76
C VAL A 109 2.53 22.55 20.95
N GLY A 110 1.55 22.37 20.06
CA GLY A 110 0.25 23.00 20.19
C GLY A 110 -0.55 22.48 21.39
N LEU A 111 -0.51 21.17 21.64
CA LEU A 111 -1.08 20.59 22.85
C LEU A 111 -0.41 21.18 24.10
N TYR A 112 0.92 21.26 24.14
CA TYR A 112 1.66 21.88 25.26
C TYR A 112 1.23 23.33 25.51
N PHE A 113 1.11 24.13 24.44
CA PHE A 113 0.65 25.51 24.55
C PHE A 113 -0.77 25.60 25.15
N LEU A 114 -1.70 24.79 24.63
CA LEU A 114 -3.07 24.73 25.12
C LEU A 114 -3.14 24.32 26.60
N LEU A 115 -2.38 23.31 27.00
CA LEU A 115 -2.33 22.83 28.38
C LEU A 115 -1.82 23.89 29.35
N ASN A 116 -0.79 24.65 28.97
CA ASN A 116 -0.29 25.74 29.80
C ASN A 116 -1.30 26.87 29.96
N ALA A 117 -2.06 27.18 28.91
CA ALA A 117 -3.12 28.18 28.98
C ALA A 117 -4.26 27.73 29.91
N LEU A 118 -4.67 26.47 29.83
CA LEU A 118 -5.75 25.89 30.65
C LEU A 118 -5.37 25.78 32.13
N LYS A 119 -4.17 25.29 32.45
CA LYS A 119 -3.69 25.16 33.85
C LYS A 119 -3.67 26.49 34.59
N ARG A 120 -3.32 27.59 33.91
CA ARG A 120 -3.21 28.92 34.53
C ARG A 120 -4.56 29.55 34.89
N LYS A 121 -5.64 29.19 34.19
CA LYS A 121 -6.93 29.87 34.31
C LYS A 121 -8.06 28.99 34.86
N MET A 122 -8.07 27.68 34.59
CA MET A 122 -9.25 26.83 34.76
C MET A 122 -8.89 25.36 35.07
N TYR A 123 -8.27 25.10 36.23
CA TYR A 123 -7.78 23.75 36.60
C TYR A 123 -8.86 22.65 36.58
N LYS A 124 -10.12 22.95 36.99
CA LYS A 124 -11.24 22.00 36.94
C LYS A 124 -11.62 21.60 35.50
N PHE A 125 -11.50 22.53 34.55
CA PHE A 125 -11.78 22.29 33.14
C PHE A 125 -10.64 21.53 32.45
N THR A 126 -9.43 21.56 33.02
CA THR A 126 -8.29 20.82 32.49
C THR A 126 -8.55 19.31 32.54
N PHE A 127 -9.11 18.80 33.64
CA PHE A 127 -9.47 17.37 33.75
C PHE A 127 -10.51 16.96 32.70
N VAL A 128 -11.61 17.72 32.59
CA VAL A 128 -12.67 17.45 31.61
C VAL A 128 -12.13 17.48 30.19
N PHE A 129 -11.30 18.47 29.85
CA PHE A 129 -10.65 18.57 28.55
C PHE A 129 -9.79 17.34 28.24
N PHE A 130 -8.97 16.88 29.20
CA PHE A 130 -8.16 15.68 29.04
C PHE A 130 -9.01 14.43 28.84
N SER A 131 -10.10 14.27 29.61
CA SER A 131 -11.02 13.16 29.43
C SER A 131 -11.60 13.15 28.02
N ILE A 132 -12.08 14.29 27.53
CA ILE A 132 -12.62 14.42 26.16
C ILE A 132 -11.53 14.11 25.12
N LEU A 133 -10.34 14.68 25.25
CA LEU A 133 -9.24 14.47 24.30
C LEU A 133 -8.83 12.99 24.23
N ILE A 134 -8.71 12.33 25.39
CA ILE A 134 -8.41 10.89 25.46
C ILE A 134 -9.52 10.07 24.81
N THR A 135 -10.79 10.39 25.07
CA THR A 135 -11.93 9.73 24.41
C THR A 135 -11.90 9.90 22.90
N VAL A 136 -11.61 11.12 22.40
CA VAL A 136 -11.50 11.39 20.95
C VAL A 136 -10.35 10.61 20.32
N ILE A 137 -9.18 10.56 20.97
CA ILE A 137 -8.04 9.76 20.50
C ILE A 137 -8.39 8.28 20.47
N ALA A 138 -8.99 7.75 21.55
CA ALA A 138 -9.37 6.35 21.63
C ALA A 138 -10.41 5.98 20.56
N ALA A 139 -11.42 6.83 20.34
CA ALA A 139 -12.42 6.63 19.29
C ALA A 139 -11.79 6.62 17.89
N ASN A 140 -10.88 7.56 17.59
CA ASN A 140 -10.16 7.59 16.31
C ASN A 140 -9.28 6.36 16.12
N PHE A 141 -8.63 5.89 17.19
CA PHE A 141 -7.81 4.69 17.14
C PHE A 141 -8.64 3.43 16.87
N VAL A 142 -9.77 3.27 17.56
CA VAL A 142 -10.71 2.15 17.32
C VAL A 142 -11.24 2.21 15.88
N TYR A 143 -11.62 3.40 15.40
CA TYR A 143 -12.09 3.61 14.03
C TYR A 143 -11.02 3.23 12.99
N PHE A 144 -9.77 3.69 13.17
CA PHE A 144 -8.65 3.34 12.32
C PHE A 144 -8.41 1.83 12.29
N ILE A 145 -8.37 1.18 13.46
CA ILE A 145 -8.16 -0.27 13.55
C ILE A 145 -9.27 -1.02 12.81
N HIS A 146 -10.52 -0.61 12.97
CA HIS A 146 -11.63 -1.23 12.24
C HIS A 146 -11.46 -1.10 10.73
N ILE A 147 -11.21 0.11 10.22
CA ILE A 147 -10.97 0.33 8.78
C ILE A 147 -9.80 -0.51 8.30
N TYR A 148 -8.68 -0.47 9.01
CA TYR A 148 -7.45 -1.10 8.58
C TYR A 148 -7.52 -2.63 8.60
N THR A 149 -8.24 -3.22 9.56
CA THR A 149 -8.29 -4.69 9.75
C THR A 149 -9.53 -5.34 9.13
N VAL A 150 -10.60 -4.58 8.87
CA VAL A 150 -11.87 -5.11 8.33
C VAL A 150 -12.12 -4.56 6.93
N ASN A 151 -12.31 -3.25 6.78
CA ASN A 151 -12.67 -2.66 5.49
C ASN A 151 -11.55 -2.79 4.45
N TYR A 152 -10.31 -2.46 4.82
CA TYR A 152 -9.20 -2.44 3.88
C TYR A 152 -8.91 -3.83 3.28
N PRO A 153 -8.78 -4.92 4.06
CA PRO A 153 -8.68 -6.26 3.49
C PRO A 153 -9.89 -6.64 2.64
N PHE A 154 -11.11 -6.30 3.06
CA PHE A 154 -12.31 -6.66 2.32
C PHE A 154 -12.46 -5.92 0.99
N GLU A 155 -12.18 -4.62 0.97
CA GLU A 155 -12.40 -3.73 -0.16
C GLU A 155 -11.20 -3.64 -1.11
N LYS A 156 -9.97 -3.86 -0.59
CA LYS A 156 -8.70 -3.69 -1.31
C LYS A 156 -7.85 -4.96 -1.36
N SER A 157 -8.43 -6.14 -1.12
CA SER A 157 -7.70 -7.43 -1.17
C SER A 157 -6.94 -7.66 -2.49
N GLU A 158 -7.44 -7.12 -3.60
CA GLU A 158 -6.76 -7.17 -4.89
C GLU A 158 -5.44 -6.38 -4.85
N SER A 159 -5.51 -5.10 -4.47
CA SER A 159 -4.35 -4.21 -4.34
C SER A 159 -3.33 -4.71 -3.30
N MET A 160 -3.80 -5.44 -2.28
CA MET A 160 -2.95 -6.06 -1.26
C MET A 160 -2.25 -7.35 -1.73
N HIS A 161 -2.55 -7.84 -2.94
CA HIS A 161 -2.12 -9.16 -3.41
C HIS A 161 -2.54 -10.29 -2.45
N TYR A 162 -3.69 -10.15 -1.77
CA TYR A 162 -4.15 -11.06 -0.72
C TYR A 162 -4.00 -12.57 -1.04
N PRO A 163 -4.40 -13.08 -2.22
CA PRO A 163 -4.29 -14.51 -2.53
C PRO A 163 -2.85 -15.02 -2.75
N PHE A 164 -1.84 -14.15 -2.87
CA PHE A 164 -0.48 -14.57 -3.27
C PHE A 164 0.20 -15.47 -2.23
N GLU A 165 -0.06 -15.25 -0.94
CA GLU A 165 0.42 -16.16 0.12
C GLU A 165 -0.20 -17.54 -0.06
N GLN A 166 -1.51 -17.61 -0.25
CA GLN A 166 -2.24 -18.87 -0.38
C GLN A 166 -1.81 -19.64 -1.63
N VAL A 167 -1.67 -18.93 -2.76
CA VAL A 167 -1.15 -19.46 -4.02
C VAL A 167 0.24 -20.03 -3.82
N THR A 168 1.14 -19.27 -3.18
CA THR A 168 2.51 -19.71 -2.97
C THR A 168 2.59 -20.95 -2.10
N ARG A 169 1.92 -20.94 -0.94
CA ARG A 169 1.92 -22.09 -0.02
C ARG A 169 1.38 -23.34 -0.71
N TYR A 170 0.33 -23.18 -1.53
CA TYR A 170 -0.20 -24.29 -2.31
C TYR A 170 0.78 -24.75 -3.39
N ALA A 171 1.39 -23.84 -4.14
CA ALA A 171 2.38 -24.18 -5.16
C ALA A 171 3.52 -25.02 -4.58
N TRP A 172 4.06 -24.62 -3.42
CA TRP A 172 5.06 -25.40 -2.70
C TRP A 172 4.55 -26.74 -2.18
N SER A 173 3.29 -26.83 -1.73
CA SER A 173 2.69 -28.11 -1.34
C SER A 173 2.58 -29.10 -2.50
N GLN A 174 2.55 -28.61 -3.73
CA GLN A 174 2.48 -29.40 -4.96
C GLN A 174 3.83 -29.56 -5.67
N TYR A 175 4.91 -29.03 -5.09
CA TYR A 175 6.23 -28.95 -5.73
C TYR A 175 6.80 -30.32 -6.17
N GLN A 176 6.49 -31.39 -5.45
CA GLN A 176 6.93 -32.76 -5.78
C GLN A 176 6.01 -33.46 -6.80
N ASN A 177 4.79 -32.97 -6.98
CA ASN A 177 3.78 -33.62 -7.83
C ASN A 177 3.89 -33.22 -9.30
N TYR A 178 4.65 -32.18 -9.61
CA TYR A 178 4.76 -31.58 -10.93
C TYR A 178 6.23 -31.32 -11.29
N ASP A 179 6.55 -31.41 -12.57
CA ASP A 179 7.87 -31.09 -13.10
C ASP A 179 8.07 -29.57 -13.22
N GLN A 180 6.97 -28.83 -13.44
CA GLN A 180 6.96 -27.38 -13.56
C GLN A 180 5.72 -26.78 -12.90
N ILE A 181 5.89 -25.58 -12.32
CA ILE A 181 4.79 -24.75 -11.83
C ILE A 181 4.82 -23.41 -12.56
N ILE A 182 3.75 -23.09 -13.26
CA ILE A 182 3.57 -21.81 -13.94
C ILE A 182 2.62 -20.95 -13.11
N PHE A 183 3.07 -19.76 -12.70
CA PHE A 183 2.23 -18.78 -12.03
C PHE A 183 2.05 -17.55 -12.92
N ASP A 184 0.80 -17.28 -13.30
CA ASP A 184 0.42 -16.05 -13.98
C ASP A 184 0.07 -14.96 -12.97
N PRO A 185 0.87 -13.88 -12.87
CA PRO A 185 0.56 -12.78 -11.97
C PRO A 185 -0.55 -11.86 -12.49
N LEU A 186 -1.11 -12.09 -13.69
CA LEU A 186 -2.27 -11.34 -14.20
C LEU A 186 -3.54 -11.79 -13.48
N PHE A 187 -4.17 -10.87 -12.77
CA PHE A 187 -5.38 -11.09 -11.97
C PHE A 187 -6.21 -9.83 -11.89
N GLY A 188 -7.25 -9.84 -11.08
CA GLY A 188 -8.15 -8.69 -10.87
C GLY A 188 -9.61 -9.09 -11.03
N ASP A 189 -10.49 -8.47 -10.25
CA ASP A 189 -11.93 -8.75 -10.24
C ASP A 189 -12.65 -7.99 -11.36
N ILE A 190 -12.44 -6.66 -11.43
CA ILE A 190 -13.10 -5.79 -12.41
C ILE A 190 -12.26 -5.61 -13.68
N ALA A 191 -10.94 -5.45 -13.51
CA ALA A 191 -10.01 -5.21 -14.61
C ALA A 191 -8.70 -5.95 -14.36
N PRO A 192 -7.98 -6.37 -15.42
CA PRO A 192 -6.74 -7.10 -15.26
C PRO A 192 -5.61 -6.19 -14.79
N VAL A 193 -5.00 -6.55 -13.67
CA VAL A 193 -3.81 -5.98 -13.07
C VAL A 193 -2.71 -7.03 -12.98
N ILE A 194 -1.44 -6.60 -13.05
CA ILE A 194 -0.30 -7.51 -12.91
C ILE A 194 0.23 -7.38 -11.49
N GLY A 195 0.15 -8.46 -10.72
CA GLY A 195 0.79 -8.55 -9.42
C GLY A 195 2.30 -8.56 -9.57
N THR A 196 2.92 -7.40 -9.32
CA THR A 196 4.37 -7.29 -9.35
C THR A 196 4.98 -8.12 -8.21
N ALA A 197 6.27 -8.46 -8.35
CA ALA A 197 7.02 -9.16 -7.29
C ALA A 197 6.53 -10.58 -6.94
N ALA A 198 5.71 -11.22 -7.78
CA ALA A 198 5.25 -12.61 -7.61
C ALA A 198 6.36 -13.63 -7.24
N HIS A 199 7.55 -13.51 -7.85
CA HIS A 199 8.70 -14.36 -7.54
C HIS A 199 9.21 -14.20 -6.10
N TYR A 200 9.10 -13.00 -5.50
CA TYR A 200 9.47 -12.80 -4.10
C TYR A 200 8.48 -13.45 -3.14
N TYR A 201 7.18 -13.44 -3.45
CA TYR A 201 6.19 -14.20 -2.68
C TYR A 201 6.51 -15.69 -2.71
N LEU A 202 6.74 -16.24 -3.91
CA LEU A 202 7.11 -17.64 -4.11
C LEU A 202 8.37 -18.04 -3.34
N ALA A 203 9.42 -17.21 -3.41
CA ALA A 203 10.66 -17.47 -2.70
C ALA A 203 10.50 -17.35 -1.17
N TYR A 204 9.82 -16.31 -0.69
CA TYR A 204 9.68 -16.01 0.73
C TYR A 204 8.86 -17.07 1.47
N TYR A 205 7.62 -17.33 1.03
CA TYR A 205 6.77 -18.33 1.69
C TYR A 205 7.21 -19.77 1.43
N GLY A 206 8.03 -19.98 0.39
CA GLY A 206 8.71 -21.24 0.13
C GLY A 206 9.92 -21.51 1.00
N ASN A 207 10.38 -20.53 1.80
CA ASN A 207 11.68 -20.55 2.47
C ASN A 207 12.84 -20.86 1.50
N TYR A 208 12.76 -20.35 0.26
CA TYR A 208 13.78 -20.61 -0.75
C TYR A 208 15.08 -19.87 -0.39
N PRO A 209 16.24 -20.55 -0.31
CA PRO A 209 17.47 -19.91 0.14
C PRO A 209 17.85 -18.70 -0.73
N PRO A 210 18.06 -17.49 -0.16
CA PRO A 210 18.37 -16.30 -0.94
C PRO A 210 19.60 -16.44 -1.83
N SER A 211 20.62 -17.18 -1.35
CA SER A 211 21.85 -17.45 -2.11
C SER A 211 21.63 -18.36 -3.32
N LYS A 212 20.64 -19.26 -3.27
CA LYS A 212 20.22 -20.07 -4.42
C LYS A 212 19.36 -19.23 -5.35
N PHE A 213 18.39 -18.51 -4.80
CA PHE A 213 17.51 -17.61 -5.56
C PHE A 213 18.29 -16.66 -6.45
N GLN A 214 19.27 -15.94 -5.89
CA GLN A 214 20.08 -14.97 -6.63
C GLN A 214 20.89 -15.60 -7.79
N LYS A 215 21.27 -16.88 -7.67
CA LYS A 215 22.05 -17.59 -8.71
C LYS A 215 21.16 -18.13 -9.82
N GLU A 216 19.98 -18.61 -9.47
CA GLU A 216 19.09 -19.30 -10.41
C GLU A 216 18.07 -18.38 -11.07
N TYR A 217 17.70 -17.29 -10.39
CA TYR A 217 16.77 -16.29 -10.90
C TYR A 217 17.28 -15.73 -12.21
N ARG A 218 16.50 -15.93 -13.27
CA ARG A 218 16.83 -15.50 -14.62
C ARG A 218 15.59 -15.14 -15.39
N ARG A 219 15.78 -14.39 -16.48
CA ARG A 219 14.73 -14.12 -17.45
C ARG A 219 14.48 -15.37 -18.30
N GLY A 220 13.21 -15.70 -18.51
CA GLY A 220 12.80 -16.76 -19.44
C GLY A 220 12.69 -16.28 -20.88
N GLU A 221 12.15 -17.14 -21.73
CA GLU A 221 11.97 -16.87 -23.17
C GLU A 221 10.70 -16.07 -23.45
N LYS A 222 9.66 -16.24 -22.62
CA LYS A 222 8.39 -15.55 -22.79
C LYS A 222 8.47 -14.10 -22.30
N ILE A 223 7.55 -13.26 -22.76
CA ILE A 223 7.52 -11.83 -22.44
C ILE A 223 7.37 -11.64 -20.92
N ARG A 224 8.33 -10.92 -20.31
CA ARG A 224 8.41 -10.65 -18.87
C ARG A 224 8.45 -11.91 -17.98
N GLU A 225 8.82 -13.06 -18.56
CA GLU A 225 8.97 -14.28 -17.79
C GLU A 225 10.20 -14.22 -16.89
N VAL A 226 10.02 -14.65 -15.66
CA VAL A 226 11.12 -14.88 -14.71
C VAL A 226 11.04 -16.31 -14.21
N ILE A 227 12.20 -16.97 -14.13
CA ILE A 227 12.34 -18.38 -13.81
C ILE A 227 13.31 -18.52 -12.66
N PHE A 228 12.97 -19.38 -11.70
CA PHE A 228 13.91 -19.94 -10.73
C PHE A 228 13.41 -21.32 -10.34
N ASP A 229 14.33 -22.27 -10.11
CA ASP A 229 13.97 -23.66 -9.84
C ASP A 229 12.92 -24.20 -10.86
N LYS A 230 11.86 -24.88 -10.39
CA LYS A 230 10.71 -25.34 -11.20
C LYS A 230 9.65 -24.25 -11.49
N PHE A 231 9.82 -23.03 -10.99
CA PHE A 231 8.82 -21.97 -11.12
C PHE A 231 9.06 -21.12 -12.36
N SER A 232 8.02 -20.98 -13.19
CA SER A 232 7.96 -20.00 -14.29
C SER A 232 6.86 -18.98 -13.96
N ILE A 233 7.24 -17.72 -13.80
CA ILE A 233 6.31 -16.64 -13.50
C ILE A 233 6.13 -15.83 -14.78
N ARG A 234 4.97 -15.98 -15.42
CA ARG A 234 4.65 -15.36 -16.71
C ARG A 234 3.16 -15.39 -16.99
N LYS A 235 2.72 -14.56 -17.95
CA LYS A 235 1.38 -14.70 -18.51
C LYS A 235 1.19 -16.09 -19.13
N VAL A 236 0.06 -16.71 -18.81
CA VAL A 236 -0.37 -17.99 -19.39
C VAL A 236 -1.00 -17.73 -20.76
N ASP A 237 -0.61 -18.51 -21.75
CA ASP A 237 -1.27 -18.59 -23.04
C ASP A 237 -1.94 -19.95 -23.15
N TRP A 238 -3.23 -20.01 -22.77
CA TRP A 238 -3.96 -21.26 -22.70
C TRP A 238 -3.99 -22.02 -24.04
N ARG A 239 -3.90 -21.33 -25.17
CA ARG A 239 -3.86 -21.99 -26.50
C ARG A 239 -2.64 -22.88 -26.68
N GLN A 240 -1.54 -22.56 -26.00
CA GLN A 240 -0.29 -23.33 -26.04
C GLN A 240 -0.13 -24.17 -24.78
N ASP A 241 -0.38 -23.59 -23.61
CA ASP A 241 0.02 -24.16 -22.33
C ASP A 241 -0.86 -25.34 -21.88
N HIS A 242 -2.09 -25.48 -22.39
CA HIS A 242 -2.99 -26.58 -22.03
C HIS A 242 -2.46 -27.97 -22.45
N GLY A 243 -1.50 -28.03 -23.38
CA GLY A 243 -0.86 -29.25 -23.86
C GLY A 243 0.40 -29.66 -23.08
N LEU A 244 0.83 -28.85 -22.10
CA LEU A 244 1.95 -29.21 -21.23
C LEU A 244 1.59 -30.45 -20.41
N LYS A 245 2.60 -31.26 -20.09
CA LYS A 245 2.44 -32.47 -19.28
C LYS A 245 3.03 -32.25 -17.91
N ASN A 246 2.42 -32.85 -16.88
CA ASN A 246 2.92 -32.83 -15.52
C ASN A 246 3.25 -31.41 -15.04
N THR A 247 2.36 -30.47 -15.36
CA THR A 247 2.53 -29.04 -15.08
C THR A 247 1.35 -28.53 -14.27
N LEU A 248 1.64 -27.77 -13.22
CA LEU A 248 0.64 -27.01 -12.49
C LEU A 248 0.57 -25.59 -13.02
N ILE A 249 -0.57 -25.19 -13.54
CA ILE A 249 -0.82 -23.81 -13.96
C ILE A 249 -1.67 -23.12 -12.90
N ILE A 250 -1.20 -22.00 -12.37
CA ILE A 250 -1.98 -21.14 -11.47
C ILE A 250 -2.19 -19.80 -12.17
N ALA A 251 -3.42 -19.51 -12.57
CA ALA A 251 -3.77 -18.31 -13.32
C ALA A 251 -5.19 -17.82 -12.99
N SER A 252 -5.49 -16.56 -13.30
CA SER A 252 -6.83 -16.00 -13.15
C SER A 252 -7.73 -16.33 -14.35
N SER A 253 -9.01 -15.99 -14.25
CA SER A 253 -9.98 -16.07 -15.35
C SER A 253 -9.62 -15.17 -16.54
N TRP A 254 -8.71 -14.22 -16.40
CA TRP A 254 -8.21 -13.40 -17.51
C TRP A 254 -7.32 -14.17 -18.49
N SER A 255 -6.72 -15.27 -18.04
CA SER A 255 -5.82 -16.11 -18.85
C SER A 255 -6.36 -17.52 -19.08
N LEU A 256 -7.35 -17.95 -18.29
CA LEU A 256 -7.96 -19.28 -18.38
C LEU A 256 -9.41 -19.20 -18.86
N PRO A 257 -9.83 -20.04 -19.82
CA PRO A 257 -11.23 -20.15 -20.19
C PRO A 257 -11.98 -21.04 -19.20
N ILE A 258 -12.22 -20.54 -17.99
CA ILE A 258 -12.76 -21.30 -16.85
C ILE A 258 -14.02 -22.10 -17.20
N ASP A 259 -14.88 -21.57 -18.06
CA ASP A 259 -16.13 -22.22 -18.47
C ASP A 259 -15.93 -23.47 -19.35
N SER A 260 -14.80 -23.59 -20.04
CA SER A 260 -14.50 -24.73 -20.94
C SER A 260 -13.46 -25.70 -20.37
N ILE A 261 -12.81 -25.37 -19.26
CA ILE A 261 -11.88 -26.27 -18.59
C ILE A 261 -12.66 -27.39 -17.90
N ASP A 262 -12.22 -28.64 -18.09
CA ASP A 262 -12.72 -29.78 -17.33
C ASP A 262 -12.53 -29.51 -15.82
N LYS A 263 -13.65 -29.49 -15.09
CA LYS A 263 -13.67 -29.20 -13.65
C LYS A 263 -12.79 -30.15 -12.84
N ASN A 264 -12.54 -31.37 -13.31
CA ASN A 264 -11.65 -32.33 -12.65
C ASN A 264 -10.16 -31.90 -12.69
N LYS A 265 -9.80 -31.03 -13.63
CA LYS A 265 -8.45 -30.45 -13.73
C LYS A 265 -8.25 -29.28 -12.77
N ILE A 266 -9.31 -28.60 -12.34
CA ILE A 266 -9.25 -27.52 -11.35
C ILE A 266 -9.01 -28.15 -9.97
N LYS A 267 -7.78 -28.02 -9.46
CA LYS A 267 -7.36 -28.59 -8.18
C LYS A 267 -7.65 -27.68 -7.00
N LYS A 268 -7.63 -26.36 -7.21
CA LYS A 268 -7.90 -25.36 -6.17
C LYS A 268 -8.34 -24.03 -6.75
N VAL A 269 -9.22 -23.34 -6.03
CA VAL A 269 -9.59 -21.95 -6.28
C VAL A 269 -9.06 -21.09 -5.13
N PHE A 270 -8.46 -19.96 -5.45
CA PHE A 270 -7.99 -18.97 -4.47
C PHE A 270 -8.87 -17.75 -4.56
N ASN A 271 -9.36 -17.29 -3.43
CA ASN A 271 -10.28 -16.17 -3.37
C ASN A 271 -9.59 -14.93 -2.82
N TYR A 272 -10.08 -13.78 -3.26
CA TYR A 272 -9.93 -12.53 -2.53
C TYR A 272 -10.57 -12.63 -1.15
N TYR A 273 -10.27 -11.66 -0.28
CA TYR A 273 -10.85 -11.61 1.06
C TYR A 273 -12.39 -11.54 1.04
N ASN A 274 -12.95 -10.86 0.02
CA ASN A 274 -14.39 -10.76 -0.19
C ASN A 274 -15.06 -12.06 -0.74
N GLY A 275 -14.30 -13.14 -0.91
CA GLY A 275 -14.79 -14.44 -1.35
C GLY A 275 -14.87 -14.64 -2.87
N ARG A 276 -14.59 -13.60 -3.69
CA ARG A 276 -14.56 -13.75 -5.15
C ARG A 276 -13.30 -14.50 -5.61
N PRO A 277 -13.38 -15.31 -6.67
CA PRO A 277 -12.23 -16.06 -7.16
C PRO A 277 -11.19 -15.13 -7.81
N ALA A 278 -9.93 -15.30 -7.43
CA ALA A 278 -8.78 -14.58 -7.94
C ALA A 278 -7.93 -15.46 -8.88
N PHE A 279 -7.67 -16.71 -8.46
CA PHE A 279 -6.84 -17.65 -9.20
C PHE A 279 -7.42 -19.06 -9.17
N TYR A 280 -7.05 -19.84 -10.18
CA TYR A 280 -7.39 -21.24 -10.33
C TYR A 280 -6.09 -22.02 -10.54
N ALA A 281 -5.90 -23.07 -9.74
CA ALA A 281 -4.86 -24.05 -9.95
C ALA A 281 -5.40 -25.18 -10.84
N VAL A 282 -4.80 -25.35 -12.02
CA VAL A 282 -5.17 -26.35 -13.02
C VAL A 282 -3.99 -27.31 -13.18
N GLY A 283 -4.22 -28.60 -12.89
CA GLY A 283 -3.23 -29.65 -13.11
C GLY A 283 -3.39 -30.26 -14.50
N LEU A 284 -2.28 -30.33 -15.25
CA LEU A 284 -2.20 -30.93 -16.58
C LEU A 284 -1.46 -32.27 -16.59
#